data_AF-A0AB72VAL3-F1
#
_entry.id   AF-A0AB72VAL3-F1
#
_cell.length_a   1.000
_cell.length_b   1.000
_cell.length_c   1.000
_cell.angle_alpha   90.00
_cell.angle_beta   90.00
_cell.angle_gamma   90.00
#
_symmetry.space_group_name_H-M   'P 1'
#
loop_
_entity.id
_entity.type
_entity.pdbx_description
1 polymer ?
#
loop_
_entity_poly.entity_id
_entity_poly.type
_entity_poly.pdbx_seq_one_letter_code
_entity_poly.pdbx_strand_id
1 'polypeptide(L)'
;MRTNREFGWEEVGPSQEGERFIFSQEQVDQLVDINERFKELEADFPIGGWNSGFGSEREQFLDDLYYPLVSEVLHFAWGCGLMIEFDWPSWEEGQQWLDSDNPGKWDEMDVEMARKMVSALIRSDRGSYSASLGLLRSGNFLAVFDHLTGMIARGER
;
A
#
# COMPACT_ATOMS: atom_id res chain seq x y z
N MET A 1 -7.54 14.65 -22.75
CA MET A 1 -7.06 13.25 -22.74
C MET A 1 -5.69 13.24 -23.41
N ARG A 2 -4.61 13.10 -22.64
CA ARG A 2 -3.25 12.92 -23.20
C ARG A 2 -2.91 11.45 -23.01
N THR A 3 -2.82 10.72 -24.12
CA THR A 3 -2.35 9.33 -24.13
C THR A 3 -0.83 9.36 -24.09
N ASN A 4 -0.23 8.85 -23.03
CA ASN A 4 1.21 8.71 -22.94
C ASN A 4 1.63 7.47 -23.75
N ARG A 5 2.11 7.71 -24.98
CA ARG A 5 2.28 6.71 -26.04
C ARG A 5 3.37 5.66 -25.79
N GLU A 6 4.13 5.76 -24.70
CA GLU A 6 5.26 4.86 -24.42
C GLU A 6 4.90 3.62 -23.58
N PHE A 7 3.77 3.60 -22.86
CA PHE A 7 3.49 2.50 -21.90
C PHE A 7 2.09 1.87 -21.99
N GLY A 8 1.24 2.28 -22.94
CA GLY A 8 -0.02 1.57 -23.23
C GLY A 8 -1.11 1.66 -22.14
N TRP A 9 -0.97 2.54 -21.15
CA TRP A 9 -2.00 2.82 -20.15
C TRP A 9 -2.63 4.19 -20.40
N GLU A 10 -3.95 4.30 -20.21
CA GLU A 10 -4.64 5.58 -20.20
C GLU A 10 -4.33 6.30 -18.87
N GLU A 11 -3.82 7.53 -18.94
CA GLU A 11 -3.84 8.45 -17.79
C GLU A 11 -5.31 8.70 -17.44
N VAL A 12 -5.81 7.99 -16.42
CA VAL A 12 -6.99 8.44 -15.68
C VAL A 12 -6.62 9.78 -15.05
N GLY A 13 -7.17 10.86 -15.62
CA GLY A 13 -6.99 12.22 -15.12
C GLY A 13 -7.50 12.38 -13.69
N PRO A 14 -7.22 13.53 -13.05
CA PRO A 14 -7.43 13.71 -11.62
C PRO A 14 -8.91 13.47 -11.30
N SER A 15 -9.20 12.53 -10.40
CA SER A 15 -10.51 12.45 -9.77
C SER A 15 -10.72 13.77 -9.04
N GLN A 16 -11.51 14.64 -9.66
CA GLN A 16 -11.75 15.99 -9.20
C GLN A 16 -12.41 15.96 -7.83
N GLU A 17 -12.04 16.92 -6.98
CA GLU A 17 -12.76 17.27 -5.75
C GLU A 17 -14.28 17.18 -5.96
N GLY A 18 -14.93 16.29 -5.22
CA GLY A 18 -16.40 16.20 -5.16
C GLY A 18 -17.02 14.87 -5.56
N GLU A 19 -16.33 13.98 -6.28
CA GLU A 19 -16.80 12.60 -6.43
C GLU A 19 -16.39 11.79 -5.21
N ARG A 20 -17.38 11.39 -4.38
CA ARG A 20 -17.17 10.36 -3.36
C ARG A 20 -16.66 9.12 -4.06
N PHE A 21 -15.36 8.86 -3.94
CA PHE A 21 -14.76 7.63 -4.38
C PHE A 21 -15.37 6.48 -3.59
N ILE A 22 -16.04 5.56 -4.27
CA ILE A 22 -16.76 4.45 -3.65
C ILE A 22 -16.29 3.17 -4.32
N PHE A 23 -15.68 2.29 -3.54
CA PHE A 23 -15.40 0.93 -3.98
C PHE A 23 -16.71 0.18 -4.26
N SER A 24 -16.74 -0.58 -5.35
CA SER A 24 -17.78 -1.59 -5.55
C SER A 24 -17.65 -2.68 -4.48
N GLN A 25 -18.72 -3.43 -4.21
CA GLN A 25 -18.66 -4.54 -3.27
C GLN A 25 -17.58 -5.55 -3.67
N GLU A 26 -17.46 -5.84 -4.97
CA GLU A 26 -16.42 -6.73 -5.51
C GLU A 26 -15.00 -6.20 -5.21
N GLN A 27 -14.78 -4.89 -5.31
CA GLN A 27 -13.49 -4.30 -4.97
C GLN A 27 -13.21 -4.32 -3.46
N VAL A 28 -14.24 -4.16 -2.63
CA VAL A 28 -14.10 -4.32 -1.17
C VAL A 28 -13.75 -5.77 -0.84
N ASP A 29 -14.45 -6.73 -1.43
CA ASP A 29 -14.21 -8.16 -1.23
C ASP A 29 -12.79 -8.55 -1.67
N GLN A 30 -12.32 -8.02 -2.81
CA GLN A 30 -10.96 -8.23 -3.29
C GLN A 30 -9.91 -7.59 -2.37
N LEU A 31 -10.14 -6.37 -1.88
CA LEU A 31 -9.25 -5.71 -0.93
C LEU A 31 -9.10 -6.53 0.36
N VAL A 32 -10.23 -7.03 0.88
CA VAL A 32 -10.26 -7.88 2.08
C VAL A 32 -9.53 -9.20 1.83
N ASP A 33 -9.76 -9.87 0.70
CA ASP A 33 -9.05 -11.12 0.33
C ASP A 33 -7.52 -10.93 0.32
N ILE A 34 -7.04 -9.88 -0.36
CA ILE A 34 -5.62 -9.55 -0.42
C ILE A 34 -5.05 -9.32 0.98
N ASN A 35 -5.76 -8.56 1.83
CA ASN A 35 -5.32 -8.25 3.18
C ASN A 35 -5.25 -9.49 4.09
N GLU A 36 -6.26 -10.37 4.03
CA GLU A 36 -6.26 -11.61 4.82
C GLU A 36 -5.13 -12.54 4.36
N ARG A 37 -4.87 -12.64 3.05
CA ARG A 37 -3.72 -13.40 2.53
C ARG A 37 -2.38 -12.82 2.97
N PHE A 38 -2.26 -11.49 3.13
CA PHE A 38 -1.05 -10.88 3.70
C PHE A 38 -0.87 -11.30 5.16
N LYS A 39 -1.94 -11.29 5.96
CA LYS A 39 -1.90 -11.69 7.38
C LYS A 39 -1.55 -13.15 7.55
N GLU A 40 -2.16 -14.04 6.77
CA GLU A 40 -1.85 -15.47 6.76
C GLU A 40 -0.37 -15.67 6.43
N LEU A 41 0.12 -14.99 5.40
CA LEU A 41 1.51 -15.11 4.98
C LEU A 41 2.48 -14.55 6.03
N GLU A 42 2.16 -13.42 6.67
CA GLU A 42 2.96 -12.84 7.74
C GLU A 42 2.96 -13.68 9.02
N ALA A 43 1.86 -14.36 9.34
CA ALA A 43 1.79 -15.28 10.47
C ALA A 43 2.76 -16.47 10.29
N ASP A 44 2.86 -16.99 9.07
CA ASP A 44 3.75 -18.12 8.74
C ASP A 44 5.20 -17.67 8.49
N PHE A 45 5.39 -16.50 7.87
CA PHE A 45 6.69 -16.00 7.40
C PHE A 45 6.90 -14.52 7.75
N PRO A 46 7.05 -14.17 9.04
CA PRO A 46 7.09 -12.78 9.48
C PRO A 46 8.24 -11.98 8.85
N ILE A 47 7.90 -10.76 8.40
CA ILE A 47 8.84 -9.78 7.83
C ILE A 47 9.53 -8.96 8.94
N GLY A 48 8.99 -8.91 10.16
CA GLY A 48 9.64 -8.25 11.29
C GLY A 48 10.92 -8.95 11.75
N GLY A 49 11.95 -8.18 12.14
CA GLY A 49 13.18 -8.70 12.76
C GLY A 49 14.39 -8.87 11.83
N TRP A 50 14.42 -8.17 10.69
CA TRP A 50 15.52 -8.20 9.72
C TRP A 50 16.73 -7.39 10.20
N ASN A 51 17.36 -7.85 11.28
CA ASN A 51 18.68 -7.36 11.66
C ASN A 51 19.71 -7.97 10.71
N SER A 52 20.09 -7.22 9.66
CA SER A 52 21.36 -7.18 8.89
C SER A 52 22.29 -8.41 8.80
N GLY A 53 21.81 -9.63 9.02
CA GLY A 53 22.60 -10.85 9.16
C GLY A 53 21.95 -12.09 8.57
N PHE A 54 20.77 -11.97 7.97
CA PHE A 54 20.22 -13.03 7.14
C PHE A 54 20.91 -12.99 5.78
N GLY A 55 21.51 -14.10 5.37
CA GLY A 55 22.14 -14.22 4.05
C GLY A 55 21.11 -13.96 2.94
N SER A 56 21.61 -13.50 1.79
CA SER A 56 20.83 -13.15 0.59
C SER A 56 19.80 -14.20 0.16
N GLU A 57 19.99 -15.47 0.53
CA GLU A 57 19.06 -16.57 0.21
C GLU A 57 17.72 -16.46 0.95
N ARG A 58 17.71 -16.07 2.24
CA ARG A 58 16.45 -15.88 2.98
C ARG A 58 15.70 -14.66 2.46
N GLU A 59 16.44 -13.59 2.16
CA GLU A 59 15.89 -12.39 1.54
C GLU A 59 15.26 -12.73 0.19
N GLN A 60 15.97 -13.42 -0.70
CA GLN A 60 15.42 -13.86 -1.98
C GLN A 60 14.19 -14.76 -1.81
N PHE A 61 14.23 -15.73 -0.88
CA PHE A 61 13.09 -16.62 -0.63
C PHE A 61 11.84 -15.84 -0.20
N LEU A 62 11.99 -14.88 0.72
CA LEU A 62 10.87 -14.07 1.17
C LEU A 62 10.41 -13.10 0.07
N ASP A 63 11.33 -12.56 -0.72
CA ASP A 63 10.96 -11.76 -1.88
C ASP A 63 10.10 -12.56 -2.85
N ASP A 64 10.56 -13.74 -3.25
CA ASP A 64 9.84 -14.64 -4.16
C ASP A 64 8.47 -15.05 -3.60
N LEU A 65 8.38 -15.21 -2.27
CA LEU A 65 7.17 -15.60 -1.58
C LEU A 65 6.14 -14.46 -1.51
N TYR A 66 6.57 -13.24 -1.21
CA TYR A 66 5.69 -12.07 -1.07
C TYR A 66 5.40 -11.39 -2.41
N TYR A 67 6.29 -11.51 -3.41
CA TYR A 67 6.20 -10.85 -4.70
C TYR A 67 4.83 -11.01 -5.40
N PRO A 68 4.21 -12.22 -5.47
CA PRO A 68 2.93 -12.37 -6.12
C PRO A 68 1.84 -11.50 -5.49
N LEU A 69 1.79 -11.44 -4.15
CA LEU A 69 0.78 -10.70 -3.42
C LEU A 69 1.06 -9.19 -3.45
N VAL A 70 2.34 -8.79 -3.41
CA VAL A 70 2.74 -7.39 -3.66
C VAL A 70 2.35 -6.95 -5.07
N SER A 71 2.58 -7.78 -6.08
CA SER A 71 2.19 -7.49 -7.46
C SER A 71 0.66 -7.33 -7.60
N GLU A 72 -0.10 -8.20 -6.93
CA GLU A 72 -1.56 -8.17 -6.92
C GLU A 72 -2.10 -6.90 -6.25
N VAL A 73 -1.60 -6.53 -5.06
CA VAL A 73 -2.05 -5.30 -4.38
C VAL A 73 -1.67 -4.05 -5.17
N LEU A 74 -0.51 -4.03 -5.83
CA LEU A 74 -0.13 -2.95 -6.72
C LEU A 74 -1.13 -2.85 -7.88
N HIS A 75 -1.39 -3.95 -8.59
CA HIS A 75 -2.33 -3.97 -9.71
C HIS A 75 -3.73 -3.51 -9.27
N PHE A 76 -4.22 -4.02 -8.15
CA PHE A 76 -5.47 -3.58 -7.54
C PHE A 76 -5.45 -2.07 -7.29
N ALA A 77 -4.43 -1.57 -6.57
CA ALA A 77 -4.37 -0.18 -6.13
C ALA A 77 -4.42 0.82 -7.30
N TRP A 78 -3.70 0.51 -8.39
CA TRP A 78 -3.69 1.32 -9.61
C TRP A 78 -4.98 1.19 -10.43
N GLY A 79 -5.63 0.02 -10.43
CA GLY A 79 -6.81 -0.25 -11.24
C GLY A 79 -8.14 0.21 -10.63
N CYS A 80 -8.26 0.22 -9.30
CA CYS A 80 -9.52 0.52 -8.62
C CYS A 80 -9.67 1.98 -8.18
N GLY A 81 -8.59 2.78 -8.24
CA GLY A 81 -8.55 4.17 -7.75
C GLY A 81 -8.26 4.30 -6.25
N LEU A 82 -7.77 3.24 -5.59
CA LEU A 82 -7.28 3.31 -4.20
C LEU A 82 -6.23 4.42 -4.03
N MET A 83 -5.34 4.55 -5.02
CA MET A 83 -4.29 5.55 -5.07
C MET A 83 -4.86 6.97 -5.20
N ILE A 84 -4.42 7.90 -4.34
CA ILE A 84 -4.77 9.33 -4.40
C ILE A 84 -3.57 10.14 -4.89
N GLU A 85 -3.83 11.15 -5.71
CA GLU A 85 -2.84 12.15 -6.08
C GLU A 85 -2.72 13.23 -5.00
N PHE A 86 -1.50 13.44 -4.51
CA PHE A 86 -1.16 14.51 -3.59
C PHE A 86 0.36 14.76 -3.64
N ASP A 87 0.80 15.90 -3.11
CA ASP A 87 2.20 16.29 -3.07
C ASP A 87 2.93 15.63 -1.89
N TRP A 88 3.50 14.45 -2.13
CA TRP A 88 4.24 13.69 -1.11
C TRP A 88 5.43 14.47 -0.52
N PRO A 89 6.35 15.06 -1.32
CA PRO A 89 7.46 15.86 -0.80
C PRO A 89 7.05 16.98 0.18
N SER A 90 5.86 17.54 0.00
CA SER A 90 5.34 18.63 0.84
C SER A 90 4.41 18.17 1.97
N TRP A 91 4.15 16.86 2.12
CA TRP A 91 3.27 16.33 3.17
C TRP A 91 4.04 16.04 4.46
N GLU A 92 4.31 17.09 5.26
CA GLU A 92 5.05 16.99 6.52
C GLU A 92 4.40 16.04 7.53
N GLU A 93 3.08 16.07 7.65
CA GLU A 93 2.31 15.17 8.52
C GLU A 93 2.53 13.70 8.15
N GLY A 94 2.60 13.38 6.85
CA GLY A 94 2.92 12.03 6.39
C GLY A 94 4.30 11.55 6.85
N GLN A 95 5.30 12.43 6.83
CA GLN A 95 6.63 12.11 7.35
C GLN A 95 6.60 11.88 8.87
N GLN A 96 5.87 12.72 9.61
CA GLN A 96 5.70 12.57 11.06
C GLN A 96 5.06 11.23 11.43
N TRP A 97 4.08 10.77 10.64
CA TRP A 97 3.50 9.45 10.81
C TRP A 97 4.54 8.34 10.61
N LEU A 98 5.39 8.41 9.58
CA LEU A 98 6.43 7.39 9.36
C LEU A 98 7.46 7.37 10.50
N ASP A 99 7.88 8.55 10.97
CA ASP A 99 8.90 8.72 12.00
C ASP A 99 8.41 8.44 13.43
N SER A 100 7.08 8.40 13.64
CA SER A 100 6.50 8.18 14.97
C SER A 100 6.72 6.74 15.45
N ASP A 101 7.24 6.57 16.67
CA ASP A 101 7.39 5.27 17.32
C ASP A 101 6.08 4.77 17.99
N ASN A 102 4.98 5.53 17.92
CA ASN A 102 3.71 5.10 18.51
C ASN A 102 3.16 3.87 17.75
N PRO A 103 3.01 2.71 18.40
CA PRO A 103 2.55 1.50 17.73
C PRO A 103 1.08 1.58 17.25
N GLY A 104 0.25 2.41 17.89
CA GLY A 104 -1.16 2.61 17.52
C GLY A 104 -1.40 3.80 16.58
N LYS A 105 -0.34 4.39 16.02
CA LYS A 105 -0.41 5.62 15.23
C LYS A 105 -1.34 5.53 14.02
N TRP A 106 -1.49 4.34 13.46
CA TRP A 106 -2.32 4.12 12.28
C TRP A 106 -3.82 4.18 12.59
N ASP A 107 -4.22 3.80 13.81
CA ASP A 107 -5.63 3.75 14.23
C ASP A 107 -6.29 5.14 14.24
N GLU A 108 -5.49 6.20 14.30
CA GLU A 108 -5.93 7.59 14.31
C GLU A 108 -6.20 8.14 12.90
N MET A 109 -5.79 7.42 11.85
CA MET A 109 -5.99 7.85 10.46
C MET A 109 -7.43 7.65 10.01
N ASP A 110 -7.98 8.66 9.35
CA ASP A 110 -9.19 8.50 8.54
C ASP A 110 -8.87 7.84 7.17
N VAL A 111 -9.93 7.54 6.41
CA VAL A 111 -9.81 6.87 5.10
C VAL A 111 -8.95 7.66 4.12
N GLU A 112 -9.06 8.99 4.10
CA GLU A 112 -8.28 9.82 3.18
C GLU A 112 -6.80 9.78 3.52
N MET A 113 -6.47 9.92 4.81
CA MET A 113 -5.11 9.91 5.31
C MET A 113 -4.43 8.56 5.10
N ALA A 114 -5.14 7.47 5.40
CA ALA A 114 -4.64 6.12 5.17
C ALA A 114 -4.44 5.84 3.67
N ARG A 115 -5.33 6.32 2.78
CA ARG A 115 -5.14 6.22 1.32
C ARG A 115 -3.94 7.02 0.83
N LYS A 116 -3.73 8.24 1.33
CA LYS A 116 -2.53 9.05 1.02
C LYS A 116 -1.26 8.31 1.45
N MET A 117 -1.27 7.70 2.64
CA MET A 117 -0.13 6.94 3.16
C MET A 117 0.17 5.67 2.33
N VAL A 118 -0.84 4.85 2.02
CA VAL A 118 -0.69 3.71 1.09
C VAL A 118 -0.13 4.18 -0.26
N SER A 119 -0.63 5.30 -0.78
CA SER A 119 -0.16 5.86 -2.04
C SER A 119 1.30 6.30 -1.98
N ALA A 120 1.72 6.91 -0.88
CA ALA A 120 3.11 7.31 -0.65
C ALA A 120 4.06 6.10 -0.64
N LEU A 121 3.70 5.07 0.13
CA LEU A 121 4.50 3.87 0.31
C LEU A 121 4.67 3.10 -1.01
N ILE A 122 3.58 2.92 -1.76
CA ILE A 122 3.62 2.30 -3.09
C ILE A 122 4.50 3.11 -4.07
N ARG A 123 4.41 4.45 -4.05
CA ARG A 123 5.23 5.30 -4.92
C ARG A 123 6.71 5.27 -4.52
N SER A 124 7.01 5.23 -3.23
CA SER A 124 8.36 5.16 -2.69
C SER A 124 9.06 3.87 -3.10
N ASP A 125 8.35 2.73 -3.04
CA ASP A 125 8.86 1.44 -3.49
C ASP A 125 9.24 1.47 -4.97
N ARG A 126 8.36 1.98 -5.84
CA ARG A 126 8.62 2.08 -7.28
C ARG A 126 9.81 2.98 -7.65
N GLY A 127 10.07 4.02 -6.86
CA GLY A 127 11.22 4.92 -7.06
C GLY A 127 12.57 4.30 -6.69
N SER A 128 12.56 3.19 -5.94
CA SER A 128 13.76 2.62 -5.32
C SER A 128 14.44 1.51 -6.13
N TYR A 129 13.87 1.04 -7.25
CA TYR A 129 14.29 -0.19 -7.95
C TYR A 129 14.49 -1.39 -7.01
N SER A 130 13.86 -1.37 -5.83
CA SER A 130 14.06 -2.41 -4.82
C SER A 130 13.08 -3.55 -5.01
N ALA A 131 13.48 -4.70 -4.50
CA ALA A 131 12.72 -5.94 -4.44
C ALA A 131 11.37 -5.71 -3.72
N SER A 132 10.37 -6.57 -3.91
CA SER A 132 9.03 -6.45 -3.27
C SER A 132 9.08 -6.31 -1.74
N LEU A 133 10.15 -6.80 -1.13
CA LEU A 133 10.43 -6.58 0.29
C LEU A 133 10.67 -5.12 0.66
N GLY A 134 11.05 -4.24 -0.25
CA GLY A 134 11.25 -2.81 0.01
C GLY A 134 10.01 -2.17 0.62
N LEU A 135 8.87 -2.36 -0.04
CA LEU A 135 7.55 -1.93 0.43
C LEU A 135 7.21 -2.46 1.84
N LEU A 136 7.56 -3.72 2.11
CA LEU A 136 7.11 -4.44 3.31
C LEU A 136 8.11 -4.36 4.48
N ARG A 137 9.38 -4.03 4.23
CA ARG A 137 10.49 -4.16 5.19
C ARG A 137 10.27 -3.38 6.49
N SER A 138 9.61 -2.23 6.39
CA SER A 138 9.31 -1.40 7.56
C SER A 138 8.09 -1.88 8.34
N GLY A 139 7.25 -2.75 7.79
CA GLY A 139 5.93 -3.10 8.31
C GLY A 139 4.88 -1.99 8.16
N ASN A 140 5.28 -0.76 7.80
CA ASN A 140 4.37 0.38 7.69
C ASN A 140 3.27 0.15 6.64
N PHE A 141 3.62 -0.43 5.49
CA PHE A 141 2.63 -0.73 4.46
C PHE A 141 1.55 -1.69 4.96
N LEU A 142 1.95 -2.82 5.56
CA LEU A 142 1.02 -3.83 6.07
C LEU A 142 0.09 -3.24 7.14
N ALA A 143 0.64 -2.46 8.08
CA ALA A 143 -0.14 -1.86 9.14
C ALA A 143 -1.17 -0.84 8.63
N VAL A 144 -0.76 0.07 7.74
CA VAL A 144 -1.69 1.07 7.16
C VAL A 144 -2.71 0.39 6.25
N PHE A 145 -2.29 -0.61 5.47
CA PHE A 145 -3.15 -1.34 4.56
C PHE A 145 -4.23 -2.13 5.31
N ASP A 146 -3.89 -2.76 6.42
CA ASP A 146 -4.86 -3.45 7.28
C ASP A 146 -5.88 -2.48 7.87
N HIS A 147 -5.41 -1.37 8.46
CA HIS A 147 -6.29 -0.34 9.01
C HIS A 147 -7.26 0.21 7.96
N LEU A 148 -6.73 0.58 6.79
CA LEU A 148 -7.53 1.08 5.68
C LEU A 148 -8.56 0.05 5.19
N THR A 149 -8.14 -1.22 5.06
CA THR A 149 -9.04 -2.31 4.67
C THR A 149 -10.17 -2.48 5.66
N GLY A 150 -9.87 -2.41 6.97
CA GLY A 150 -10.87 -2.45 8.03
C GLY A 150 -11.89 -1.31 7.92
N MET A 151 -11.43 -0.08 7.69
CA MET A 151 -12.31 1.08 7.50
C MET A 151 -13.23 0.91 6.27
N ILE A 152 -12.67 0.54 5.12
CA ILE A 152 -13.42 0.35 3.87
C ILE A 152 -14.45 -0.79 4.02
N ALA A 153 -14.07 -1.90 4.65
CA ALA A 153 -14.96 -3.04 4.88
C ALA A 153 -16.15 -2.67 5.79
N ARG A 154 -15.97 -1.72 6.72
CA ARG A 154 -17.06 -1.17 7.54
C ARG A 154 -17.91 -0.11 6.82
N GLY A 155 -17.54 0.25 5.59
CA GLY A 155 -18.24 1.24 4.77
C GLY A 155 -17.87 2.69 5.08
N GLU A 156 -16.75 2.92 5.77
CA GLU A 156 -16.17 4.25 5.95
C GLU A 156 -15.66 4.77 4.59
N ARG A 157 -15.75 6.09 4.37
CA ARG A 157 -15.48 6.73 3.07
C ARG A 157 -14.70 8.01 3.23
#